data_AF-A0A929LD26-F1
#
_entry.id   AF-A0A929LD26-F1
#
_cell.length_a   1.000
_cell.length_b   1.000
_cell.length_c   1.000
_cell.angle_alpha   90.00
_cell.angle_beta   90.00
_cell.angle_gamma   90.00
#
_symmetry.space_group_name_H-M   'P 1'
#
loop_
_entity.id
_entity.type
_entity.pdbx_description
1 polymer ?
#
loop_
_entity_poly.entity_id
_entity_poly.type
_entity_poly.pdbx_seq_one_letter_code
_entity_poly.pdbx_strand_id
1 'polypeptide(L)' 'MQQTIQRFVDTAFRTKEAGFDGVEVHAAHGYLLSQFLSPLVNK' A
#
# COMPACT_ATOMS: atom_id res chain seq x y z
N MET A 1 4.13 -10.84 5.57
CA MET A 1 3.00 -10.00 5.10
C MET A 1 2.32 -9.17 6.17
N GLN A 2 2.08 -9.71 7.37
CA GLN A 2 1.44 -8.95 8.47
C GLN A 2 2.13 -7.61 8.78
N GLN A 3 3.46 -7.56 8.85
CA GLN A 3 4.20 -6.31 9.07
C GLN A 3 3.99 -5.28 7.95
N THR A 4 3.97 -5.71 6.70
CA THR A 4 3.72 -4.81 5.57
C THR A 4 2.31 -4.23 5.64
N ILE A 5 1.32 -5.06 5.95
CA ILE A 5 -0.07 -4.60 6.17
C ILE A 5 -0.10 -3.57 7.30
N GLN A 6 0.55 -3.85 8.43
CA GLN A 6 0.61 -2.93 9.55
C GLN A 6 1.21 -1.57 9.15
N ARG A 7 2.26 -1.56 8.32
CA ARG A 7 2.86 -0.31 7.82
C ARG A 7 1.90 0.52 6.95
N PHE A 8 1.06 -0.11 6.13
CA PHE A 8 0.02 0.61 5.38
C PHE A 8 -1.02 1.22 6.33
N VAL A 9 -1.44 0.47 7.35
CA VAL A 9 -2.38 0.95 8.38
C VAL A 9 -1.80 2.14 9.14
N ASP A 10 -0.58 2.01 9.68
CA ASP A 10 0.09 3.06 10.43
C ASP A 10 0.26 4.34 9.59
N THR A 11 0.56 4.19 8.29
CA THR A 11 0.71 5.32 7.37
C THR A 11 -0.63 6.03 7.15
N ALA A 12 -1.72 5.30 7.00
CA ALA A 12 -3.05 5.89 6.85
C ALA A 12 -3.45 6.70 8.11
N PHE A 13 -3.17 6.18 9.31
CA PHE A 13 -3.40 6.92 10.56
C PHE A 13 -2.57 8.20 10.65
N ARG A 14 -1.27 8.12 10.37
CA ARG A 14 -0.38 9.30 10.36
C ARG A 14 -0.81 10.35 9.35
N THR A 15 -1.31 9.92 8.19
CA THR A 15 -1.79 10.83 7.14
C THR A 15 -3.05 11.57 7.59
N LYS A 16 -3.95 10.89 8.31
CA LYS A 16 -5.09 11.54 8.97
C LYS A 16 -4.65 12.54 10.05
N GLU A 17 -3.70 12.17 10.91
CA GLU A 17 -3.15 13.07 11.93
C GLU A 17 -2.47 14.31 11.32
N ALA A 18 -1.90 14.17 10.13
CA ALA A 18 -1.30 15.26 9.37
C ALA A 18 -2.32 16.17 8.65
N GLY A 19 -3.63 15.88 8.73
CA GLY A 19 -4.70 16.74 8.21
C GLY A 19 -5.04 16.52 6.73
N PHE A 20 -4.63 15.40 6.12
CA PHE A 20 -5.08 15.04 4.78
C PHE A 20 -6.51 14.50 4.78
N ASP A 21 -7.25 14.74 3.70
CA ASP A 21 -8.62 14.23 3.52
C ASP A 21 -8.66 12.71 3.27
N GLY A 22 -7.57 12.13 2.75
CA GLY A 22 -7.50 10.71 2.45
C GLY A 22 -6.13 10.25 1.94
N VAL A 23 -6.06 8.97 1.60
CA VAL A 23 -4.88 8.31 1.01
C VAL A 23 -5.29 7.51 -0.21
N GLU A 24 -4.39 7.43 -1.20
CA GLU A 24 -4.51 6.50 -2.32
C GLU A 24 -3.50 5.35 -2.13
N VAL A 25 -3.97 4.11 -2.29
CA VAL A 25 -3.09 2.94 -2.27
C VAL A 25 -2.53 2.72 -3.67
N HIS A 26 -1.23 2.96 -3.83
CA HIS A 26 -0.59 2.81 -5.14
C HIS A 26 -0.38 1.33 -5.52
N ALA A 27 -1.24 0.81 -6.38
CA ALA A 27 -1.21 -0.57 -6.87
C ALA A 27 -0.78 -0.68 -8.36
N ALA A 28 0.08 0.22 -8.82
CA ALA A 28 0.50 0.31 -10.22
C ALA A 28 2.03 0.30 -10.39
N HIS A 29 2.49 0.48 -11.63
CA HIS A 29 3.88 0.72 -12.04
C HIS A 29 4.93 -0.30 -11.57
N GLY A 30 4.54 -1.56 -11.37
CA GLY A 30 5.48 -2.63 -11.00
C GLY A 30 5.90 -2.62 -9.52
N TYR A 31 5.29 -1.77 -8.68
CA TYR A 31 5.48 -1.78 -7.23
C TYR A 31 4.75 -2.94 -6.55
N LEU A 32 5.00 -3.12 -5.27
CA LEU A 32 4.63 -4.29 -4.47
C LEU A 32 3.24 -4.88 -4.79
N LEU A 33 2.16 -4.10 -4.68
CA LEU A 33 0.80 -4.63 -4.91
C LEU A 33 0.59 -5.04 -6.37
N SER A 34 1.11 -4.28 -7.32
CA SER A 34 1.04 -4.66 -8.74
C SER A 34 1.84 -5.95 -9.05
N GLN A 35 2.89 -6.24 -8.28
CA GLN A 35 3.64 -7.50 -8.41
C GLN A 35 2.78 -8.68 -7.98
N PHE A 36 2.02 -8.57 -6.88
CA PHE A 36 1.08 -9.60 -6.46
C PHE A 36 -0.06 -9.82 -7.46
N LEU A 37 -0.52 -8.77 -8.13
CA LEU A 37 -1.62 -8.83 -9.10
C LEU A 37 -1.18 -9.38 -10.46
N SER A 38 0.11 -9.34 -10.78
CA SER A 38 0.62 -9.77 -12.08
C SER A 38 1.03 -11.25 -12.06
N PRO A 39 0.43 -12.12 -12.89
CA PRO A 39 0.84 -13.52 -13.00
C PRO A 39 2.23 -13.69 -13.64
N LEU A 40 2.75 -12.65 -14.28
CA LEU A 40 4.13 -12.64 -14.80
C LEU A 40 5.16 -12.58 -13.66
N VAL A 41 4.80 -11.92 -12.54
CA VAL A 41 5.71 -11.65 -11.42
C VAL A 41 5.39 -12.51 -10.20
N ASN A 42 4.12 -12.77 -9.92
CA ASN A 42 3.65 -13.63 -8.83
C ASN A 42 3.45 -15.07 -9.33
N LYS A 43 4.25 -16.01 -8.81
CA LYS A 43 4.26 -17.43 -9.18
C LYS A 43 3.90 -18.32 -8.01
#